data_AF-A0A919YAU5-F1
#
_entry.id   AF-A0A919YAU5-F1
#
_cell.length_a   1.000
_cell.length_b   1.000
_cell.length_c   1.000
_cell.angle_alpha   90.00
_cell.angle_beta   90.00
_cell.angle_gamma   90.00
#
_symmetry.space_group_name_H-M   'P 1'
#
loop_
_entity.id
_entity.type
_entity.pdbx_description
1 polymer ?
#
loop_
_entity_poly.entity_id
_entity_poly.type
_entity_poly.pdbx_seq_one_letter_code
_entity_poly.pdbx_strand_id
1 'polypeptide(L)'
;MDKLAFSDMVSNIQYQSDVGLKIEFRDCLKGIDNVSDFSISTNDDIYCVMVKLRNYSLGEVKKVFHTFVEFTEYSEGTAYIRKGTDTSIKYDMITYNSEKKGFYCKFYFESC
;
A
#
# COMPACT_ATOMS: atom_id res chain seq x y z
N MET A 1 10.93 10.25 4.67
CA MET A 1 11.59 9.15 5.43
C MET A 1 12.69 8.56 4.56
N ASP A 2 13.89 8.37 5.11
CA ASP A 2 14.96 7.67 4.42
C ASP A 2 14.79 6.14 4.50
N LYS A 3 15.58 5.41 3.72
CA LYS A 3 15.45 3.94 3.61
C LYS A 3 15.89 3.19 4.87
N LEU A 4 16.84 3.72 5.63
CA LEU A 4 17.35 3.05 6.84
C LEU A 4 16.29 3.09 7.93
N ALA A 5 15.73 4.27 8.19
CA ALA A 5 14.64 4.45 9.16
C ALA A 5 13.43 3.55 8.83
N PHE A 6 13.04 3.46 7.55
CA PHE A 6 11.96 2.56 7.15
C PHE A 6 12.30 1.08 7.39
N SER A 7 13.52 0.65 7.05
CA SER A 7 13.96 -0.72 7.25
C SER A 7 13.98 -1.13 8.73
N ASP A 8 14.36 -0.20 9.60
CA ASP A 8 14.35 -0.40 11.05
C ASP A 8 12.92 -0.56 11.56
N MET A 9 11.98 0.28 11.09
CA MET A 9 10.56 0.10 11.42
C MET A 9 10.02 -1.24 10.92
N VAL A 10 10.39 -1.63 9.69
CA VAL A 10 9.90 -2.87 9.10
C VAL A 10 10.27 -4.09 9.94
N SER A 11 11.48 -4.09 10.51
CA SER A 11 12.00 -5.20 11.32
C SER A 11 11.36 -5.31 12.72
N ASN A 12 10.65 -4.26 13.17
CA ASN A 12 10.14 -4.13 14.52
C ASN A 12 8.62 -4.32 14.64
N ILE A 13 7.93 -4.60 13.54
CA ILE A 13 6.47 -4.79 13.49
C ILE A 13 6.17 -6.27 13.24
N GLN A 14 5.21 -6.80 14.00
CA GLN A 14 4.64 -8.10 13.74
C GLN A 14 3.55 -7.96 12.66
N TYR A 15 3.80 -8.50 11.48
CA TYR A 15 2.83 -8.47 10.40
C TYR A 15 1.80 -9.60 10.52
N GLN A 16 0.55 -9.26 10.22
CA GLN A 16 -0.52 -10.22 10.08
C GLN A 16 -1.22 -9.97 8.75
N SER A 17 -1.40 -11.05 7.99
CA SER A 17 -2.26 -11.06 6.83
C SER A 17 -3.53 -11.85 7.14
N ASP A 18 -4.68 -11.30 6.80
CA ASP A 18 -5.97 -11.93 7.00
C ASP A 18 -6.94 -11.61 5.86
N VAL A 19 -7.97 -12.44 5.74
CA VAL A 19 -8.94 -12.36 4.64
C VAL A 19 -9.80 -11.10 4.74
N GLY A 20 -10.06 -10.59 5.94
CA GLY A 20 -10.84 -9.37 6.19
C GLY A 20 -10.16 -8.14 5.61
N LEU A 21 -8.89 -7.90 5.94
CA LEU A 21 -8.10 -6.81 5.36
C LEU A 21 -8.06 -6.89 3.83
N LYS A 22 -7.92 -8.10 3.28
CA LYS A 22 -7.95 -8.29 1.82
C LYS A 22 -9.28 -7.88 1.19
N ILE A 23 -10.41 -8.09 1.88
CA ILE A 23 -11.73 -7.64 1.42
C ILE A 23 -11.81 -6.11 1.48
N GLU A 24 -11.38 -5.50 2.58
CA GLU A 24 -11.36 -4.05 2.76
C GLU A 24 -10.53 -3.35 1.67
N PHE A 25 -9.36 -3.91 1.32
CA PHE A 25 -8.52 -3.38 0.24
C PHE A 25 -9.24 -3.43 -1.12
N ARG A 26 -9.98 -4.52 -1.39
CA ARG A 26 -10.76 -4.65 -2.62
C ARG A 26 -11.86 -3.60 -2.68
N ASP A 27 -12.56 -3.39 -1.58
CA ASP A 27 -13.69 -2.46 -1.53
C ASP A 27 -13.21 -1.01 -1.67
N CYS A 28 -12.10 -0.66 -1.01
CA CYS A 28 -11.42 0.62 -1.19
C CYS A 28 -11.04 0.87 -2.65
N LEU A 29 -10.28 -0.05 -3.27
CA LEU A 29 -9.76 0.15 -4.62
C LEU A 29 -10.86 0.16 -5.69
N LYS A 30 -11.95 -0.61 -5.51
CA LYS A 30 -13.14 -0.56 -6.38
C LYS A 30 -13.84 0.79 -6.34
N GLY A 31 -13.79 1.48 -5.21
CA GLY A 31 -14.42 2.79 -5.03
C GLY A 31 -13.68 3.96 -5.67
N ILE A 32 -12.49 3.73 -6.24
CA ILE A 32 -11.65 4.80 -6.79
C ILE A 32 -11.83 4.88 -8.31
N ASP A 33 -12.43 5.97 -8.79
CA ASP A 33 -12.78 6.19 -10.20
C ASP A 33 -11.62 6.08 -11.20
N ASN A 34 -10.38 6.30 -10.79
CA ASN A 34 -9.24 6.18 -11.71
C ASN A 34 -8.64 4.76 -11.77
N VAL A 35 -9.07 3.85 -10.90
CA VAL A 35 -8.62 2.44 -10.92
C VAL A 35 -9.42 1.70 -11.98
N SER A 36 -8.73 1.18 -13.00
CA SER A 36 -9.35 0.35 -14.06
C SER A 36 -9.45 -1.11 -13.65
N ASP A 37 -8.40 -1.62 -13.00
CA ASP A 37 -8.28 -3.01 -12.57
C ASP A 37 -7.23 -3.08 -11.45
N PHE A 38 -7.27 -4.15 -10.66
CA PHE A 38 -6.28 -4.39 -9.62
C PHE A 38 -6.22 -5.87 -9.23
N SER A 39 -5.09 -6.29 -8.67
CA SER A 39 -4.96 -7.61 -8.04
C SER A 39 -4.28 -7.50 -6.69
N ILE A 40 -4.72 -8.34 -5.75
CA ILE A 40 -4.18 -8.41 -4.39
C ILE A 40 -3.79 -9.86 -4.13
N SER A 41 -2.49 -10.08 -3.96
CA SER A 41 -1.91 -11.35 -3.51
C SER A 41 -1.21 -11.15 -2.18
N THR A 42 -0.88 -12.26 -1.52
CA THR A 42 -0.16 -12.26 -0.24
C THR A 42 1.03 -13.18 -0.40
N ASN A 43 2.21 -12.74 0.03
CA ASN A 43 3.44 -13.53 0.05
C ASN A 43 4.18 -13.25 1.36
N ASP A 44 4.45 -14.28 2.17
CA ASP A 44 5.10 -14.16 3.47
C ASP A 44 4.50 -13.05 4.36
N ASP A 45 3.17 -13.04 4.51
CA ASP A 45 2.40 -12.02 5.25
C ASP A 45 2.48 -10.58 4.71
N ILE A 46 3.09 -10.39 3.53
CA ILE A 46 3.13 -9.11 2.83
C ILE A 46 2.06 -9.11 1.74
N TYR A 47 1.22 -8.08 1.74
CA TYR A 47 0.28 -7.85 0.65
C TYR A 47 1.01 -7.25 -0.55
N CYS A 48 0.78 -7.85 -1.72
CA CYS A 48 1.23 -7.32 -3.00
C CYS A 48 0.00 -6.83 -3.76
N VAL A 49 -0.06 -5.52 -3.97
CA VAL A 49 -1.18 -4.83 -4.61
C VAL A 49 -0.72 -4.26 -5.95
N MET A 50 -1.20 -4.86 -7.04
CA MET A 50 -1.02 -4.33 -8.39
C MET A 50 -2.24 -3.49 -8.74
N VAL A 51 -2.03 -2.25 -9.19
CA VAL A 51 -3.10 -1.31 -9.53
C VAL A 51 -2.89 -0.77 -10.93
N LYS A 52 -3.88 -0.96 -11.80
CA LYS A 52 -3.94 -0.38 -13.13
C LYS A 52 -4.77 0.90 -13.10
N LEU A 53 -4.23 1.97 -13.67
CA LEU A 53 -4.90 3.27 -13.72
C LEU A 53 -5.39 3.59 -15.13
N ARG A 54 -6.60 4.14 -15.24
CA ARG A 54 -7.16 4.68 -16.49
C ARG A 54 -6.32 5.84 -17.01
N ASN A 55 -5.98 6.77 -16.11
CA ASN A 55 -5.09 7.89 -16.37
C ASN A 55 -3.83 7.75 -15.52
N TYR A 56 -2.74 7.32 -16.15
CA TYR A 56 -1.46 7.14 -15.45
C TYR A 56 -0.66 8.44 -15.41
N SER A 57 -0.51 8.99 -14.22
CA SER A 57 0.43 10.07 -13.94
C SER A 57 0.92 9.98 -12.49
N LEU A 58 2.04 10.61 -12.16
CA LEU A 58 2.51 10.67 -10.78
C LEU A 58 1.47 11.31 -9.83
N GLY A 59 0.72 12.31 -10.31
CA GLY A 59 -0.32 12.95 -9.52
C GLY A 59 -1.46 11.98 -9.20
N GLU A 60 -1.91 11.24 -10.20
CA GLU A 60 -2.97 10.25 -10.03
C GLU A 60 -2.54 9.06 -9.17
N VAL A 61 -1.32 8.54 -9.37
CA VAL A 61 -0.78 7.49 -8.51
C VAL A 61 -0.73 7.93 -7.04
N LYS A 62 -0.27 9.16 -6.78
CA LYS A 62 -0.26 9.70 -5.40
C LYS A 62 -1.66 9.78 -4.81
N LYS A 63 -2.65 10.26 -5.57
CA LYS A 63 -4.04 10.34 -5.11
C LYS A 63 -4.57 8.96 -4.71
N VAL A 64 -4.46 7.96 -5.61
CA VAL A 64 -4.93 6.60 -5.34
C VAL A 64 -4.23 6.00 -4.12
N PHE A 65 -2.90 6.15 -4.03
CA PHE A 65 -2.14 5.65 -2.90
C PHE A 65 -2.52 6.34 -1.58
N HIS A 66 -2.68 7.68 -1.58
CA HIS A 66 -3.06 8.43 -0.38
C HIS A 66 -4.47 8.09 0.09
N THR A 67 -5.43 7.96 -0.83
CA THR A 67 -6.79 7.49 -0.49
C THR A 67 -6.75 6.10 0.16
N PHE A 68 -5.90 5.19 -0.32
CA PHE A 68 -5.72 3.89 0.30
C PHE A 68 -5.09 3.99 1.70
N VAL A 69 -4.08 4.83 1.87
CA VAL A 69 -3.44 5.08 3.18
C VAL A 69 -4.46 5.60 4.19
N GLU A 70 -5.21 6.64 3.85
CA GLU A 70 -6.24 7.23 4.72
C GLU A 70 -7.33 6.22 5.11
N PHE A 71 -7.66 5.31 4.20
CA PHE A 71 -8.65 4.26 4.47
C PHE A 71 -8.14 3.16 5.41
N THR A 72 -6.83 2.89 5.42
CA THR A 72 -6.26 1.69 6.06
C THR A 72 -5.27 1.98 7.20
N GLU A 73 -4.98 3.25 7.47
CA GLU A 73 -4.05 3.62 8.52
C GLU A 73 -4.53 3.22 9.91
N TYR A 74 -3.60 2.73 10.72
CA TYR A 74 -3.83 2.42 12.13
C TYR A 74 -3.39 3.61 12.96
N SER A 75 -4.03 3.75 14.12
CA SER A 75 -3.93 4.95 14.97
C SER A 75 -2.52 5.26 15.48
N GLU A 76 -1.64 4.27 15.60
CA GLU A 76 -0.30 4.47 16.18
C GLU A 76 0.70 4.98 15.13
N GLY A 77 0.64 4.46 13.90
CA GLY A 77 1.54 4.95 12.87
C GLY A 77 1.42 4.26 11.54
N THR A 78 1.56 5.08 10.50
CA THR A 78 1.69 4.65 9.11
C THR A 78 2.96 5.26 8.53
N ALA A 79 3.75 4.44 7.83
CA ALA A 79 4.98 4.88 7.21
C ALA A 79 5.09 4.25 5.81
N TYR A 80 5.59 5.03 4.84
CA TYR A 80 5.79 4.53 3.49
C TYR A 80 6.99 5.15 2.79
N ILE A 81 7.56 4.41 1.85
CA ILE A 81 8.59 4.89 0.93
C ILE A 81 8.14 4.71 -0.51
N ARG A 82 8.29 5.77 -1.32
CA ARG A 82 8.13 5.68 -2.77
C ARG A 82 9.40 5.11 -3.39
N LYS A 83 9.25 4.13 -4.27
CA LYS A 83 10.31 3.53 -5.08
C LYS A 83 9.96 3.67 -6.56
N GLY A 84 10.98 3.61 -7.41
CA GLY A 84 10.82 3.52 -8.86
C GLY A 84 11.10 4.82 -9.62
N THR A 85 10.73 4.81 -10.90
CA THR A 85 10.97 5.85 -11.90
C THR A 85 9.65 6.51 -12.31
N ASP A 86 9.70 7.50 -13.20
CA ASP A 86 8.49 8.14 -13.73
C ASP A 86 7.57 7.15 -14.47
N THR A 87 8.14 6.05 -14.98
CA THR A 87 7.43 5.00 -15.73
C THR A 87 7.01 3.79 -14.89
N SER A 88 7.48 3.68 -13.64
CA SER A 88 7.11 2.58 -12.74
C SER A 88 7.13 3.09 -11.31
N ILE A 89 5.96 3.41 -10.78
CA ILE A 89 5.83 3.94 -9.43
C ILE A 89 5.41 2.81 -8.49
N LYS A 90 6.16 2.68 -7.40
CA LYS A 90 5.94 1.65 -6.38
C LYS A 90 5.94 2.29 -4.99
N TYR A 91 5.19 1.71 -4.07
CA TYR A 91 5.23 2.10 -2.66
C TYR A 91 5.38 0.88 -1.78
N ASP A 92 6.24 0.99 -0.77
CA ASP A 92 6.24 0.07 0.36
C ASP A 92 5.61 0.83 1.52
N MET A 93 4.60 0.24 2.14
CA MET A 93 3.80 0.84 3.21
C MET A 93 3.65 -0.13 4.37
N ILE A 94 3.90 0.35 5.58
CA ILE A 94 3.58 -0.33 6.83
C ILE A 94 2.62 0.54 7.63
N THR A 95 1.71 -0.12 8.34
CA THR A 95 0.85 0.53 9.33
C THR A 95 0.72 -0.43 10.52
N TYR A 96 0.67 0.10 11.74
CA TYR A 96 0.69 -0.69 12.96
C TYR A 96 -0.07 -0.01 14.10
N ASN A 97 -0.48 -0.82 15.08
CA ASN A 97 -1.14 -0.37 16.30
C ASN A 97 -0.14 -0.27 17.47
N SER A 98 -0.63 0.12 18.65
CA SER A 98 0.18 0.27 19.87
C SER A 98 0.87 -1.02 20.34
N GLU A 99 0.39 -2.19 19.90
CA GLU A 99 1.04 -3.49 20.16
C GLU A 99 2.11 -3.86 19.12
N LYS A 100 2.46 -2.93 18.22
CA LYS A 100 3.32 -3.17 17.05
C LYS A 100 2.83 -4.31 16.15
N LYS A 101 1.52 -4.56 16.14
CA LYS A 101 0.87 -5.45 15.18
C LYS A 101 0.32 -4.63 14.02
N GLY A 102 0.53 -5.10 12.81
CA GLY A 102 0.22 -4.33 11.63
C GLY A 102 0.22 -5.17 10.37
N PHE A 103 0.22 -4.49 9.23
CA PHE A 103 0.40 -5.14 7.95
C PHE A 103 1.37 -4.37 7.06
N TYR A 104 1.95 -5.09 6.11
CA TYR A 104 2.86 -4.54 5.12
C TYR A 104 2.22 -4.70 3.73
N CYS A 105 2.02 -3.59 3.04
CA CYS A 105 1.66 -3.56 1.62
C CYS A 105 2.82 -3.11 0.72
N LYS A 106 2.97 -3.80 -0.41
CA LYS A 106 3.75 -3.36 -1.56
C LYS A 106 2.79 -3.02 -2.70
N PHE A 107 2.78 -1.76 -3.10
CA PHE A 107 1.99 -1.24 -4.21
C PHE A 107 2.82 -1.13 -5.47
N TYR A 108 2.22 -1.54 -6.58
CA TYR A 108 2.78 -1.45 -7.92
C TYR A 108 1.73 -0.81 -8.84
N PHE A 109 2.06 0.36 -9.38
CA PHE A 109 1.18 1.06 -10.30
C PHE A 109 1.66 0.91 -11.74
N GLU A 110 0.72 0.68 -12.65
CA GLU A 110 0.95 0.66 -14.09
C GLU A 110 -0.20 1.30 -14.87
N SER A 111 0.06 1.70 -16.10
CA SER A 111 -0.99 2.16 -17.02
C SER A 111 -1.86 0.99 -17.47
N CYS A 112 -3.14 1.25 -17.70
CA CYS A 112 -4.07 0.29 -18.29
C CYS A 112 -3.72 -0.07 -19.73
#